data_AF-A0A2E0ZVG2-F1
#
_entry.id   AF-A0A2E0ZVG2-F1
#
_cell.length_a   1.000
_cell.length_b   1.000
_cell.length_c   1.000
_cell.angle_alpha   90.00
_cell.angle_beta   90.00
_cell.angle_gamma   90.00
#
_symmetry.space_group_name_H-M   'P 1'
#
loop_
_entity.id
_entity.type
_entity.pdbx_description
1 polymer ?
#
loop_
_entity_poly.entity_id
_entity_poly.type
_entity_poly.pdbx_seq_one_letter_code
_entity_poly.pdbx_strand_id
1 'polypeptide(L)'
;MHPLGAIATQLTAAFDYPKNNTELQIDKLVARGWLTKKTSGSSPVSWRDEAANLDARALSYLNIQCGHCHNPEGPADTSSLILDGSHKFLINLGVCKTPVAAGGGSGDMLYSIVPGAPDRSILLYRMRSSELDEMMPELGRSLIHSEGISLISRWIGQLPGSCS
;
A
#
# COMPACT_ATOMS: atom_id res chain seq x y z
N MET A 1 -1.93 20.47 -2.92
CA MET A 1 -2.65 19.28 -3.44
C MET A 1 -1.69 18.53 -4.35
N HIS A 2 -1.19 17.37 -3.91
CA HIS A 2 -0.43 16.48 -4.79
C HIS A 2 -1.44 15.64 -5.57
N PRO A 3 -1.34 15.54 -6.91
CA PRO A 3 -2.26 14.74 -7.69
C PRO A 3 -2.18 13.27 -7.30
N LEU A 4 -3.35 12.62 -7.19
CA LEU A 4 -3.47 11.17 -7.14
C LEU A 4 -2.92 10.59 -8.45
N GLY A 5 -1.95 9.69 -8.36
CA GLY A 5 -1.31 9.11 -9.53
C GLY A 5 -0.10 8.24 -9.20
N ALA A 6 0.40 7.56 -10.22
CA ALA A 6 1.58 6.71 -10.07
C ALA A 6 2.83 7.54 -9.77
N ILE A 7 3.65 7.06 -8.83
CA ILE A 7 5.00 7.62 -8.63
C ILE A 7 5.96 7.05 -9.68
N ALA A 8 7.07 7.75 -9.89
CA ALA A 8 7.98 7.47 -11.01
C ALA A 8 8.48 6.00 -11.04
N THR A 9 8.78 5.40 -9.89
CA THR A 9 9.22 4.00 -9.78
C THR A 9 8.12 3.00 -10.14
N GLN A 10 6.83 3.31 -9.90
CA GLN A 10 5.73 2.44 -10.32
C GLN A 10 5.58 2.41 -11.85
N LEU A 11 6.02 3.48 -12.54
CA LEU A 11 6.03 3.54 -14.00
C LEU A 11 7.21 2.79 -14.63
N THR A 12 8.19 2.32 -13.85
CA THR A 12 9.28 1.48 -14.38
C THR A 12 8.87 0.01 -14.47
N ALA A 13 7.63 -0.38 -14.13
CA ALA A 13 7.14 -1.74 -14.35
C ALA A 13 6.90 -2.02 -15.84
N ALA A 14 7.20 -3.26 -16.26
CA ALA A 14 6.87 -3.76 -17.59
C ALA A 14 5.34 -3.87 -17.77
N PHE A 15 4.88 -3.60 -18.99
CA PHE A 15 3.48 -3.75 -19.37
C PHE A 15 3.38 -4.37 -20.75
N ASP A 16 2.42 -5.28 -20.92
CA ASP A 16 2.15 -5.93 -22.20
C ASP A 16 1.24 -5.05 -23.06
N TYR A 17 1.86 -4.32 -23.99
CA TYR A 17 1.13 -3.54 -24.97
C TYR A 17 0.60 -4.43 -26.11
N PRO A 18 -0.43 -3.98 -26.86
CA PRO A 18 -0.95 -4.71 -28.01
C PRO A 18 0.16 -5.12 -29.01
N LYS A 19 -0.08 -6.21 -29.75
CA LYS A 19 0.86 -6.82 -30.71
C LYS A 19 2.10 -7.46 -30.07
N ASN A 20 1.94 -8.10 -28.91
CA ASN A 20 2.99 -8.82 -28.18
C ASN A 20 4.22 -7.96 -27.88
N ASN A 21 3.98 -6.73 -27.42
CA ASN A 21 5.05 -5.79 -27.17
C ASN A 21 5.15 -5.47 -25.69
N THR A 22 6.01 -6.20 -24.98
CA THR A 22 6.31 -5.95 -23.56
C THR A 22 7.40 -4.89 -23.45
N GLU A 23 7.08 -3.74 -22.90
CA GLU A 23 8.03 -2.64 -22.67
C GLU A 23 7.78 -2.02 -21.29
N LEU A 24 8.77 -1.28 -20.76
CA LEU A 24 8.56 -0.50 -19.54
C LEU A 24 7.57 0.63 -19.82
N GLN A 25 6.64 0.86 -18.90
CA GLN A 25 5.64 1.92 -19.10
C GLN A 25 6.28 3.30 -19.25
N ILE A 26 7.33 3.59 -18.47
CA ILE A 26 8.09 4.84 -18.57
C ILE A 26 8.70 5.07 -19.96
N ASP A 27 9.14 4.00 -20.63
CA ASP A 27 9.74 4.08 -21.96
C ASP A 27 8.69 4.47 -23.00
N LYS A 28 7.49 3.88 -22.91
CA LYS A 28 6.36 4.26 -23.75
C LYS A 28 5.90 5.69 -23.50
N LEU A 29 5.85 6.13 -22.25
CA LEU A 29 5.43 7.48 -21.90
C LEU A 29 6.41 8.53 -22.43
N VAL A 30 7.72 8.26 -22.39
CA VAL A 30 8.75 9.12 -22.99
C VAL A 30 8.69 9.08 -24.52
N ALA A 31 8.55 7.91 -25.14
CA ALA A 31 8.45 7.79 -26.59
C ALA A 31 7.23 8.53 -27.17
N ARG A 32 6.15 8.66 -26.40
CA ARG A 32 4.96 9.45 -26.76
C ARG A 32 5.11 10.96 -26.53
N GLY A 33 6.20 11.40 -25.90
CA GLY A 33 6.40 12.80 -25.49
C GLY A 33 5.54 13.24 -24.30
N TRP A 34 4.92 12.31 -23.56
CA TRP A 34 4.13 12.64 -22.36
C TRP A 34 5.01 12.88 -21.13
N LEU A 35 6.21 12.30 -21.11
CA LEU A 35 7.25 12.57 -20.13
C LEU A 35 8.52 13.04 -20.83
N THR A 36 9.19 14.02 -20.23
CA THR A 36 10.43 14.61 -20.78
C THR A 36 11.69 13.83 -20.40
N LYS A 37 11.64 13.06 -19.30
CA LYS A 37 12.77 12.26 -18.82
C LYS A 37 12.29 10.94 -18.24
N LYS A 38 13.12 9.91 -18.41
CA LYS A 38 12.98 8.66 -17.65
C LYS A 38 13.47 8.88 -16.23
N THR A 39 12.84 8.21 -15.27
CA THR A 39 13.43 8.07 -13.94
C THR A 39 14.36 6.85 -13.93
N SER A 40 15.42 6.91 -13.14
CA SER A 40 16.19 5.74 -12.73
C SER A 40 15.54 5.10 -11.50
N GLY A 41 15.66 3.78 -11.37
CA GLY A 41 15.14 3.01 -10.24
C GLY A 41 14.69 1.61 -10.65
N SER A 42 14.79 0.65 -9.73
CA SER A 42 14.22 -0.69 -9.91
C SER A 42 12.70 -0.63 -9.81
N SER A 43 12.01 -1.39 -10.66
CA SER A 43 10.57 -1.57 -10.57
C SER A 43 10.18 -2.18 -9.23
N PRO A 44 9.09 -1.74 -8.59
CA PRO A 44 8.56 -2.44 -7.44
C PRO A 44 8.14 -3.86 -7.84
N VAL A 45 8.25 -4.78 -6.89
CA VAL A 45 7.75 -6.15 -7.06
C VAL A 45 6.25 -6.11 -7.26
N SER A 46 5.75 -6.81 -8.29
CA SER A 46 4.31 -6.94 -8.49
C SER A 46 3.69 -7.71 -7.32
N TRP A 47 2.65 -7.16 -6.69
CA TRP A 47 1.91 -7.88 -5.64
C TRP A 47 1.29 -9.19 -6.15
N ARG A 48 1.08 -9.31 -7.47
CA ARG A 48 0.57 -10.49 -8.17
C ARG A 48 1.64 -11.54 -8.49
N ASP A 49 2.93 -11.21 -8.37
CA ASP A 49 4.00 -12.18 -8.63
C ASP A 49 4.10 -13.16 -7.46
N GLU A 50 3.56 -14.36 -7.63
CA GLU A 50 3.54 -15.37 -6.56
C GLU A 50 4.90 -15.98 -6.25
N ALA A 51 5.86 -15.90 -7.18
CA ALA A 51 7.22 -16.38 -6.97
C ALA A 51 8.06 -15.42 -6.11
N ALA A 52 7.64 -14.15 -6.00
CA ALA A 52 8.33 -13.15 -5.22
C ALA A 52 8.07 -13.26 -3.71
N ASN A 53 9.01 -12.71 -2.93
CA ASN A 53 8.92 -12.67 -1.47
C ASN A 53 7.64 -11.94 -0.99
N LEU A 54 7.00 -12.52 0.04
CA LEU A 54 5.71 -12.03 0.56
C LEU A 54 5.78 -10.59 1.08
N ASP A 55 6.84 -10.22 1.80
CA ASP A 55 7.01 -8.86 2.33
C ASP A 55 7.11 -7.85 1.19
N ALA A 56 7.93 -8.14 0.17
CA ALA A 56 8.09 -7.25 -0.98
C ALA A 56 6.77 -7.01 -1.72
N ARG A 57 5.95 -8.06 -1.87
CA ARG A 57 4.61 -7.98 -2.48
C ARG A 57 3.64 -7.17 -1.62
N ALA A 58 3.61 -7.42 -0.31
CA ALA A 58 2.73 -6.72 0.62
C ALA A 58 3.07 -5.23 0.72
N LEU A 59 4.35 -4.89 0.83
CA LEU A 59 4.81 -3.50 0.83
C LEU A 59 4.49 -2.79 -0.49
N SER A 60 4.65 -3.46 -1.63
CA SER A 60 4.29 -2.90 -2.93
C SER A 60 2.79 -2.66 -3.05
N TYR A 61 1.96 -3.56 -2.50
CA TYR A 61 0.50 -3.38 -2.43
C TYR A 61 0.11 -2.18 -1.55
N LEU A 62 0.68 -2.06 -0.36
CA LEU A 62 0.41 -0.94 0.56
C LEU A 62 0.88 0.39 -0.04
N ASN A 63 2.03 0.40 -0.70
CA ASN A 63 2.55 1.59 -1.39
C ASN A 63 1.57 2.10 -2.45
N ILE A 64 1.14 1.23 -3.36
CA ILE A 64 0.30 1.66 -4.48
C ILE A 64 -1.14 1.98 -4.09
N GLN A 65 -1.69 1.27 -3.10
CA GLN A 65 -3.08 1.45 -2.68
C GLN A 65 -3.28 2.45 -1.52
N CYS A 66 -2.23 2.72 -0.73
CA CYS A 66 -2.36 3.50 0.51
C CYS A 66 -1.29 4.59 0.65
N GLY A 67 -0.09 4.40 0.06
CA GLY A 67 1.06 5.30 0.22
C GLY A 67 0.82 6.72 -0.24
N HIS A 68 -0.10 6.96 -1.18
CA HIS A 68 -0.47 8.32 -1.57
C HIS A 68 -1.03 9.17 -0.42
N CYS A 69 -1.84 8.57 0.47
CA CYS A 69 -2.38 9.27 1.63
C CYS A 69 -1.45 9.12 2.85
N HIS A 70 -0.93 7.90 3.04
CA HIS A 70 -0.09 7.53 4.17
C HIS A 70 1.39 7.69 3.84
N ASN A 71 1.83 8.94 3.75
CA ASN A 71 3.24 9.35 3.63
C ASN A 71 3.49 10.63 4.45
N PRO A 72 4.76 11.05 4.64
CA PRO A 72 5.09 12.17 5.52
C PRO A 72 4.46 13.52 5.15
N GLU A 73 4.05 13.71 3.89
CA GLU A 73 3.45 14.95 3.38
C GLU A 73 2.04 14.72 2.81
N GLY A 74 1.47 13.54 3.09
CA GLY A 74 0.20 13.08 2.55
C GLY A 74 -0.99 13.54 3.40
N PRO A 75 -2.22 13.48 2.86
CA PRO A 75 -3.44 13.81 3.60
C PRO A 75 -3.63 13.10 4.95
N ALA A 76 -3.01 11.93 5.15
CA ALA A 76 -3.11 11.16 6.39
C ALA A 76 -1.84 11.25 7.27
N ASP A 77 -0.99 12.26 7.08
CA ASP A 77 0.26 12.47 7.82
C ASP A 77 0.08 12.50 9.35
N THR A 78 -1.00 13.10 9.85
CA THR A 78 -1.35 13.15 11.28
C THR A 78 -1.53 11.77 11.91
N SER A 79 -1.83 10.74 11.12
CA SER A 79 -1.87 9.36 11.59
C SER A 79 -0.49 8.80 11.95
N SER A 80 0.59 9.40 11.41
CA SER A 80 1.98 8.90 11.47
C SER A 80 2.17 7.48 10.91
N LEU A 81 1.24 7.00 10.08
CA LEU A 81 1.34 5.75 9.34
C LEU A 81 1.98 6.04 7.97
N ILE A 82 3.07 5.36 7.64
CA ILE A 82 3.87 5.57 6.44
C ILE A 82 3.88 4.28 5.63
N LEU A 83 3.15 4.29 4.50
CA LEU A 83 2.95 3.13 3.62
C LEU A 83 3.55 3.32 2.23
N ASP A 84 4.14 4.49 1.93
CA ASP A 84 4.84 4.78 0.66
C ASP A 84 6.24 4.14 0.54
N GLY A 85 6.60 3.25 1.47
CA GLY A 85 7.91 2.59 1.49
C GLY A 85 9.06 3.45 2.03
N SER A 86 8.83 4.70 2.43
CA SER A 86 9.84 5.58 3.04
C SER A 86 9.98 5.39 4.57
N HIS A 87 9.22 4.45 5.15
CA HIS A 87 9.22 4.18 6.58
C HIS A 87 10.62 3.80 7.08
N LYS A 88 11.05 4.39 8.19
CA LYS A 88 12.36 4.10 8.82
C LYS A 88 12.30 3.02 9.88
N PHE A 89 11.15 2.87 10.52
CA PHE A 89 10.94 1.95 11.64
C PHE A 89 9.62 1.19 11.45
N LEU A 90 9.54 -0.04 11.99
CA LEU A 90 8.32 -0.87 11.92
C LEU A 90 7.10 -0.19 12.54
N ILE A 91 7.30 0.62 13.58
CA ILE A 91 6.22 1.40 14.19
C ILE A 91 5.59 2.38 13.18
N ASN A 92 6.38 2.97 12.27
CA ASN A 92 5.85 3.84 11.22
C ASN A 92 5.09 3.07 10.14
N LEU A 93 5.43 1.80 9.91
CA LEU A 93 4.66 0.89 9.06
C LEU A 93 3.34 0.45 9.73
N GLY A 94 3.15 0.77 11.02
CA GLY A 94 1.95 0.45 11.79
C GLY A 94 2.10 -0.75 12.75
N VAL A 95 3.27 -1.40 12.78
CA VAL A 95 3.51 -2.55 13.66
C VAL A 95 3.48 -2.12 15.13
N CYS A 96 2.52 -2.63 15.88
CA CYS A 96 2.26 -2.27 17.27
C CYS A 96 2.06 -0.77 17.51
N LYS A 97 1.64 -0.05 16.47
CA LYS A 97 1.34 1.37 16.54
C LYS A 97 -0.09 1.57 17.01
N THR A 98 -0.30 2.34 18.07
CA THR A 98 -1.65 2.72 18.49
C THR A 98 -2.28 3.71 17.49
N PRO A 99 -3.61 3.66 17.29
CA PRO A 99 -4.29 4.60 16.42
C PRO A 99 -4.23 6.01 17.01
N VAL A 100 -3.92 6.99 16.17
CA VAL A 100 -3.93 8.42 16.54
C VAL A 100 -5.18 9.11 15.97
N ALA A 101 -5.50 8.81 14.71
CA ALA A 101 -6.56 9.48 13.94
C ALA A 101 -7.57 8.50 13.31
N ALA A 102 -7.76 7.31 13.91
CA ALA A 102 -8.64 6.29 13.33
C ALA A 102 -10.14 6.46 13.67
N GLY A 103 -10.46 7.17 14.77
CA GLY A 103 -11.85 7.31 15.25
C GLY A 103 -12.54 5.96 15.47
N GLY A 104 -13.83 5.87 15.11
CA GLY A 104 -14.59 4.61 15.11
C GLY A 104 -14.02 3.54 14.18
N GLY A 105 -13.29 3.95 13.13
CA GLY A 105 -12.59 3.03 12.25
C GLY A 105 -11.38 2.32 12.88
N SER A 106 -11.20 2.39 14.20
CA SER A 106 -10.35 1.43 14.94
C SER A 106 -11.03 0.09 15.17
N GLY A 107 -12.37 0.00 15.11
CA GLY A 107 -13.11 -1.24 15.38
C GLY A 107 -12.79 -1.86 16.74
N ASP A 108 -12.60 -1.02 17.77
CA ASP A 108 -12.19 -1.37 19.13
C ASP A 108 -10.83 -2.10 19.25
N MET A 109 -10.03 -2.13 18.16
CA MET A 109 -8.69 -2.69 18.17
C MET A 109 -7.65 -1.67 18.67
N LEU A 110 -6.61 -2.19 19.32
CA LEU A 110 -5.59 -1.37 19.97
C LEU A 110 -4.45 -0.92 19.04
N TYR A 111 -4.17 -1.67 17.97
CA TYR A 111 -2.98 -1.45 17.15
C TYR A 111 -3.27 -1.52 15.64
N SER A 112 -2.55 -0.71 14.86
CA SER A 112 -2.64 -0.67 13.40
C SER A 112 -2.35 -2.03 12.77
N ILE A 113 -1.24 -2.66 13.17
CA ILE A 113 -0.84 -4.02 12.79
C ILE A 113 -0.40 -4.76 14.05
N VAL A 114 -0.95 -5.95 14.28
CA VAL A 114 -0.53 -6.88 15.33
C VAL A 114 0.18 -8.06 14.67
N PRO A 115 1.50 -8.22 14.85
CA PRO A 115 2.23 -9.36 14.31
C PRO A 115 1.60 -10.70 14.69
N GLY A 116 1.44 -11.60 13.71
CA GLY A 116 0.84 -12.91 13.91
C GLY A 116 -0.67 -12.92 14.16
N ALA A 117 -1.33 -11.75 14.31
CA ALA A 117 -2.77 -11.67 14.58
C ALA A 117 -3.48 -10.70 13.61
N PRO A 118 -3.68 -11.10 12.34
CA PRO A 118 -4.30 -10.26 11.31
C PRO A 118 -5.69 -9.73 11.69
N ASP A 119 -6.52 -10.56 12.32
CA ASP A 119 -7.88 -10.18 12.70
C ASP A 119 -7.95 -9.22 13.90
N ARG A 120 -6.82 -8.95 14.56
CA ARG A 120 -6.70 -7.94 15.63
C ARG A 120 -6.05 -6.63 15.14
N SER A 121 -5.85 -6.51 13.83
CA SER A 121 -5.15 -5.38 13.21
C SER A 121 -6.15 -4.41 12.56
N ILE A 122 -6.12 -3.14 13.00
CA ILE A 122 -6.98 -2.08 12.46
C ILE A 122 -6.85 -1.97 10.94
N LEU A 123 -5.62 -2.10 10.40
CA LEU A 123 -5.38 -2.01 8.96
C LEU A 123 -6.27 -2.98 8.17
N LEU A 124 -6.34 -4.24 8.61
CA LEU A 124 -7.10 -5.27 7.91
C LEU A 124 -8.61 -5.11 8.10
N TYR A 125 -9.04 -4.66 9.28
CA TYR A 125 -10.43 -4.28 9.54
C TYR A 125 -10.92 -3.21 8.58
N ARG A 126 -10.18 -2.09 8.48
CA ARG A 126 -10.54 -0.99 7.58
C ARG A 126 -10.53 -1.38 6.10
N MET A 127 -9.61 -2.26 5.71
CA MET A 127 -9.60 -2.84 4.35
C MET A 127 -10.85 -3.70 4.08
N ARG A 128 -11.41 -4.37 5.09
CA ARG A 128 -12.59 -5.24 4.98
C ARG A 128 -13.93 -4.50 5.11
N SER A 129 -13.96 -3.37 5.81
CA SER A 129 -15.20 -2.61 6.01
C SER A 129 -15.66 -1.90 4.73
N SER A 130 -16.97 -1.76 4.52
CA SER A 130 -17.59 -0.91 3.49
C SER A 130 -18.25 0.35 4.07
N GLU A 131 -18.21 0.52 5.40
CA GLU A 131 -18.83 1.64 6.10
C GLU A 131 -17.98 2.90 5.94
N LEU A 132 -18.59 4.05 5.68
CA LEU A 132 -17.89 5.26 5.23
C LEU A 132 -16.86 5.80 6.23
N ASP A 133 -17.13 5.66 7.53
CA ASP A 133 -16.26 6.13 8.63
C ASP A 133 -15.15 5.13 9.01
N GLU A 134 -15.24 3.91 8.50
CA GLU A 134 -14.30 2.83 8.79
C GLU A 134 -13.42 2.47 7.59
N MET A 135 -14.02 2.46 6.41
CA MET A 135 -13.42 1.92 5.21
C MET A 135 -12.13 2.63 4.83
N MET A 136 -11.18 1.87 4.28
CA MET A 136 -10.02 2.43 3.61
C MET A 136 -9.77 1.76 2.25
N PRO A 137 -9.42 2.55 1.21
CA PRO A 137 -9.37 4.02 1.19
C PRO A 137 -10.75 4.67 1.39
N GLU A 138 -10.77 5.86 1.98
CA GLU A 138 -11.99 6.65 2.28
C GLU A 138 -12.72 7.15 1.02
N LEU A 139 -12.02 7.19 -0.11
CA LEU A 139 -12.52 7.70 -1.37
C LEU A 139 -12.08 6.80 -2.53
N GLY A 140 -12.84 6.81 -3.62
CA GLY A 140 -12.47 6.09 -4.85
C GLY A 140 -12.57 4.56 -4.76
N ARG A 141 -13.21 4.03 -3.71
CA ARG A 141 -13.48 2.59 -3.55
C ARG A 141 -14.95 2.32 -3.31
N SER A 142 -15.54 1.46 -4.15
CA SER A 142 -16.91 0.95 -4.00
C SER A 142 -16.97 -0.57 -3.75
N LEU A 143 -15.85 -1.27 -3.92
CA LEU A 143 -15.74 -2.72 -3.78
C LEU A 143 -14.58 -3.08 -2.85
N ILE A 144 -14.78 -4.15 -2.09
CA ILE A 144 -13.74 -4.76 -1.27
C ILE A 144 -12.79 -5.55 -2.19
N HIS A 145 -11.48 -5.31 -2.07
CA HIS A 145 -10.47 -6.05 -2.83
C HIS A 145 -10.01 -7.29 -2.06
N SER A 146 -10.67 -8.42 -2.29
CA SER A 146 -10.47 -9.67 -1.55
C SER A 146 -9.05 -10.23 -1.67
N GLU A 147 -8.42 -10.12 -2.83
CA GLU A 147 -7.05 -10.60 -3.08
C GLU A 147 -6.02 -9.78 -2.30
N GLY A 148 -6.21 -8.46 -2.24
CA GLY A 148 -5.40 -7.56 -1.42
C GLY A 148 -5.55 -7.85 0.07
N ILE A 149 -6.78 -8.11 0.54
CA ILE A 149 -7.04 -8.53 1.93
C ILE A 149 -6.33 -9.86 2.24
N SER A 150 -6.42 -10.84 1.34
CA SER A 150 -5.74 -12.13 1.51
C SER A 150 -4.21 -11.97 1.57
N LEU A 151 -3.63 -11.14 0.70
CA LEU A 151 -2.20 -10.84 0.70
C LEU A 151 -1.75 -10.22 2.03
N ILE A 152 -2.41 -9.15 2.47
CA ILE A 152 -2.06 -8.43 3.69
C ILE A 152 -2.34 -9.26 4.94
N SER A 153 -3.40 -10.06 4.94
CA SER A 153 -3.70 -11.00 6.03
C SER A 153 -2.59 -12.04 6.19
N ARG A 154 -2.14 -12.67 5.11
CA ARG A 154 -1.01 -13.62 5.15
C ARG A 154 0.28 -12.96 5.60
N TRP A 155 0.55 -11.76 5.09
CA TRP A 155 1.74 -11.00 5.46
C TRP A 155 1.77 -10.69 6.96
N ILE A 156 0.70 -10.09 7.51
CA ILE A 156 0.59 -9.82 8.95
C ILE A 156 0.72 -11.10 9.77
N GLY A 157 0.14 -12.21 9.30
CA GLY A 157 0.19 -13.51 9.97
C GLY A 157 1.59 -14.12 10.02
N GLN A 158 2.51 -13.70 9.16
CA GLN A 158 3.91 -14.14 9.15
C GLN A 158 4.87 -13.17 9.85
N LEU A 159 4.41 -11.98 10.24
CA LEU A 159 5.24 -11.03 10.97
C LEU A 159 5.60 -11.61 12.35
N PRO A 160 6.89 -11.56 12.75
CA PRO A 160 7.33 -12.06 14.04
C PRO A 160 6.97 -11.09 15.17
N GLY A 161 6.80 -11.63 16.38
CA GLY A 161 6.64 -10.86 17.62
C GLY A 161 5.20 -10.75 18.11
N SER A 162 4.99 -9.85 19.07
CA SER A 162 3.70 -9.55 19.67
C SER A 162 3.69 -8.10 20.15
N CYS A 163 2.53 -7.47 20.17
CA CYS A 163 2.37 -6.14 20.76
C CYS A 163 2.09 -6.27 22.26
N SER A 164 2.75 -5.42 23.05
CA SER A 164 2.63 -5.31 24.51
C SER A 164 2.40 -3.88 24.92
#